data_AF-A0A5C4SWT5-F1
#
_entry.id   AF-A0A5C4SWT5-F1
#
_cell.length_a   1.000
_cell.length_b   1.000
_cell.length_c   1.000
_cell.angle_alpha   90.00
_cell.angle_beta   90.00
_cell.angle_gamma   90.00
#
_symmetry.space_group_name_H-M   'P 1'
#
loop_
_entity.id
_entity.type
_entity.pdbx_description
1 polymer ?
#
loop_
_entity_poly.entity_id
_entity_poly.type
_entity_poly.pdbx_seq_one_letter_code
_entity_poly.pdbx_strand_id
1 'polypeptide(L)'
;MRFAYLRMILRLRSRLDDARLALVMSIADLYFKPDRNEDEALLNELIERYPEEGEAMKELMPAWKRWGYEEGIELGMEKGVEKGMEKGMTIGMETAAINMLRKSMDPSLISEITGLSAEKVEALRRKMNGM
;
A
#
# COMPACT_ATOMS: atom_id res chain seq x y z
N MET A 1 -10.69 -5.52 23.30
CA MET A 1 -9.26 -5.94 23.28
C MET A 1 -8.31 -4.78 22.96
N ARG A 2 -8.58 -3.96 21.93
CA ARG A 2 -7.74 -2.79 21.55
C ARG A 2 -7.43 -1.82 22.69
N PHE A 3 -8.45 -1.45 23.48
CA PHE A 3 -8.29 -0.56 24.63
C PHE A 3 -7.27 -1.06 25.67
N ALA A 4 -7.40 -2.33 26.10
CA ALA A 4 -6.50 -2.93 27.08
C ALA A 4 -5.05 -3.03 26.57
N TYR A 5 -4.89 -3.28 25.26
CA TYR A 5 -3.62 -3.35 24.59
C TYR A 5 -2.92 -1.98 24.52
N LEU A 6 -3.61 -0.92 24.08
CA LEU A 6 -3.06 0.44 24.06
C LEU A 6 -2.66 0.92 25.45
N ARG A 7 -3.47 0.59 26.45
CA ARG A 7 -3.16 0.87 27.85
C ARG A 7 -1.89 0.18 28.33
N MET A 8 -1.72 -1.10 27.96
CA MET A 8 -0.51 -1.85 28.28
C MET A 8 0.73 -1.16 27.70
N ILE A 9 0.68 -0.71 26.45
CA ILE A 9 1.79 0.02 25.80
C ILE A 9 2.10 1.33 26.52
N LEU A 10 1.07 2.12 26.86
CA LEU A 10 1.27 3.40 27.56
C LEU A 10 1.96 3.22 28.91
N ARG A 11 1.72 2.10 29.61
CA ARG A 11 2.41 1.75 30.85
C ARG A 11 3.84 1.29 30.61
N LEU A 12 4.06 0.54 29.54
CA LEU A 12 5.37 0.02 29.16
C LEU A 12 6.30 1.08 28.57
N ARG A 13 5.78 2.21 28.06
CA ARG A 13 6.59 3.29 27.46
C ARG A 13 7.67 3.84 28.40
N SER A 14 7.42 3.81 29.71
CA SER A 14 8.39 4.25 30.73
C SER A 14 9.55 3.26 30.93
N ARG A 15 9.43 2.05 30.37
CA ARG A 15 10.36 0.92 30.53
C ARG A 15 10.94 0.41 29.21
N LEU A 16 10.41 0.85 28.07
CA LEU A 16 10.82 0.46 26.73
C LEU A 16 11.46 1.65 26.02
N ASP A 17 12.54 1.39 25.29
CA ASP A 17 13.09 2.35 24.33
C ASP A 17 12.18 2.46 23.09
N ASP A 18 12.42 3.50 22.30
CA ASP A 18 11.62 3.84 21.12
C ASP A 18 11.54 2.68 20.11
N ALA A 19 12.62 1.91 19.94
CA ALA A 19 12.67 0.79 18.99
C ALA A 19 11.80 -0.39 19.45
N ARG A 20 11.84 -0.72 20.75
CA ARG A 20 10.99 -1.77 21.33
C ARG A 20 9.52 -1.34 21.35
N LEU A 21 9.25 -0.07 21.61
CA LEU A 21 7.90 0.48 21.56
C LEU A 21 7.34 0.38 20.13
N ALA A 22 8.12 0.76 19.12
CA ALA A 22 7.76 0.63 17.71
C ALA A 22 7.47 -0.83 17.31
N LEU A 23 8.28 -1.79 17.76
CA LEU A 23 8.04 -3.21 17.49
C LEU A 23 6.71 -3.69 18.07
N VAL A 24 6.42 -3.36 19.34
CA VAL A 24 5.14 -3.73 19.96
C VAL A 24 3.99 -3.12 19.16
N MET A 25 4.10 -1.82 18.82
CA MET A 25 3.09 -1.12 18.03
C MET A 25 2.84 -1.73 16.65
N SER A 26 3.89 -2.16 15.93
CA SER A 26 3.71 -2.81 14.62
C SER A 26 2.87 -4.09 14.68
N ILE A 27 2.83 -4.76 15.84
CA ILE A 27 1.97 -5.93 16.04
C ILE A 27 0.50 -5.48 16.13
N ALA A 28 0.22 -4.30 16.70
CA ALA A 28 -1.13 -3.74 16.75
C ALA A 28 -1.73 -3.57 15.35
N ASP A 29 -0.93 -3.08 14.41
CA ASP A 29 -1.36 -2.76 13.04
C ASP A 29 -1.78 -4.01 12.25
N LEU A 30 -1.29 -5.19 12.63
CA LEU A 30 -1.72 -6.46 12.04
C LEU A 30 -3.15 -6.87 12.44
N TYR A 31 -3.64 -6.38 13.57
CA TYR A 31 -4.92 -6.80 14.14
C TYR A 31 -5.97 -5.69 14.16
N PHE A 32 -5.57 -4.42 14.12
CA PHE A 32 -6.49 -3.29 14.23
C PHE A 32 -6.50 -2.48 12.94
N LYS A 33 -7.67 -2.40 12.31
CA LYS A 33 -7.88 -1.46 11.20
C LYS A 33 -8.06 -0.04 11.76
N PRO A 34 -7.40 0.97 11.19
CA PRO A 34 -7.64 2.36 11.57
C PRO A 34 -9.09 2.74 11.28
N ASP A 35 -9.81 3.23 12.28
CA ASP A 35 -11.14 3.80 12.13
C ASP A 35 -11.24 5.04 13.01
N ARG A 36 -11.53 6.17 12.39
CA ARG A 36 -11.49 7.47 13.07
C ARG A 36 -12.49 7.55 14.22
N ASN A 37 -13.69 7.00 14.05
CA ASN A 37 -14.74 7.10 15.07
C ASN A 37 -14.40 6.18 16.26
N GLU A 38 -13.90 4.98 15.99
CA GLU A 38 -13.42 4.07 17.03
C GLU A 38 -12.20 4.64 17.77
N ASP A 39 -11.26 5.25 17.06
CA ASP A 39 -10.06 5.83 17.63
C ASP A 39 -10.38 7.05 18.52
N GLU A 40 -11.30 7.91 18.08
CA GLU A 40 -11.80 9.04 18.89
C GLU A 40 -12.57 8.55 20.13
N ALA A 41 -13.42 7.54 19.99
CA ALA A 41 -14.15 6.95 21.12
C ALA A 41 -13.19 6.31 22.14
N LEU A 42 -12.16 5.61 21.67
CA LEU A 42 -11.14 4.98 22.52
C LEU A 42 -10.33 6.03 23.28
N LEU A 43 -9.92 7.10 22.59
CA LEU A 43 -9.21 8.21 23.22
C LEU A 43 -10.06 8.89 24.29
N ASN A 44 -11.34 9.15 24.00
CA ASN A 44 -12.26 9.74 24.97
C ASN A 44 -12.46 8.83 26.19
N GLU A 45 -12.65 7.52 25.98
CA GLU A 45 -12.75 6.55 27.08
C GLU A 45 -11.46 6.52 27.92
N LEU A 46 -10.29 6.64 27.29
CA LEU A 46 -9.00 6.65 27.97
C LEU A 46 -8.84 7.90 28.84
N ILE A 47 -9.20 9.08 28.32
CA ILE A 47 -9.16 10.35 29.05
C ILE A 47 -10.11 10.31 30.25
N GLU A 48 -11.32 9.80 30.06
CA GLU A 48 -12.34 9.74 31.10
C GLU A 48 -11.95 8.78 32.23
N ARG A 49 -11.48 7.58 31.87
CA ARG A 49 -11.20 6.52 32.86
C ARG A 49 -9.79 6.59 33.45
N TYR A 50 -8.82 7.10 32.69
CA TYR A 50 -7.41 7.12 33.06
C TYR A 50 -6.74 8.44 32.61
N PRO A 51 -7.00 9.56 33.32
CA PRO A 51 -6.60 10.90 32.87
C PRO A 51 -5.11 11.05 32.53
N GLU A 52 -4.21 10.48 33.34
CA GLU A 52 -2.76 10.54 33.10
C GLU A 52 -2.34 9.77 31.82
N GLU A 53 -2.94 8.60 31.60
CA GLU A 53 -2.69 7.79 30.41
C GLU A 53 -3.28 8.48 29.17
N GLY A 54 -4.44 9.12 29.32
CA GLY A 54 -5.11 9.91 28.28
C GLY A 54 -4.36 11.17 27.86
N GLU A 55 -3.81 11.94 28.80
CA GLU A 55 -3.00 13.13 28.47
C GLU A 55 -1.72 12.75 27.73
N ALA A 56 -1.03 11.71 28.19
CA ALA A 56 0.16 11.25 27.48
C ALA A 56 -0.14 10.72 26.08
N MET A 57 -1.32 10.13 25.87
CA MET A 57 -1.77 9.74 24.53
C MET A 57 -1.97 10.97 23.63
N LYS A 58 -2.53 12.08 24.15
CA LYS A 58 -2.70 13.33 23.38
C LYS A 58 -1.37 13.92 22.91
N GLU A 59 -0.31 13.80 23.70
CA GLU A 59 1.04 14.25 23.32
C GLU A 59 1.64 13.41 22.19
N LEU A 60 1.34 12.11 22.17
CA LEU A 60 1.85 11.17 21.16
C LEU A 60 1.05 11.17 19.86
N MET A 61 -0.26 11.45 19.93
CA MET A 61 -1.18 11.43 18.79
C MET A 61 -0.70 12.25 17.58
N PRO A 62 -0.15 13.47 17.72
CA PRO A 62 0.41 14.22 16.59
C PRO A 62 1.55 13.49 15.87
N ALA A 63 2.46 12.85 16.62
CA ALA A 63 3.58 12.11 16.06
C ALA A 63 3.10 10.84 15.35
N TRP A 64 2.16 10.11 15.97
CA TRP A 64 1.60 8.88 15.38
C TRP A 64 0.78 9.15 14.12
N LYS A 65 -0.03 10.21 14.13
CA LYS A 65 -0.79 10.63 12.96
C LYS A 65 0.14 11.03 11.80
N ARG A 66 1.28 11.65 12.11
CA ARG A 66 2.31 11.97 11.11
C ARG A 66 2.93 10.70 10.54
N TRP A 67 3.36 9.78 11.39
CA TRP A 67 3.99 8.52 10.96
C TRP A 67 3.05 7.69 10.08
N GLY A 68 1.80 7.46 10.52
CA GLY A 68 0.83 6.70 9.72
C GLY A 68 0.43 7.39 8.40
N TYR A 69 0.48 8.72 8.34
CA TYR A 69 0.25 9.47 7.09
C TYR A 69 1.45 9.32 6.13
N GLU A 70 2.67 9.45 6.63
CA GLU A 70 3.90 9.30 5.86
C GLU A 70 4.02 7.89 5.28
N GLU A 71 3.86 6.84 6.10
CA GLU A 71 3.86 5.45 5.63
C GLU A 71 2.72 5.17 4.64
N GLY A 72 1.54 5.73 4.89
CA GLY A 72 0.39 5.59 3.99
C GLY A 72 0.66 6.20 2.60
N ILE A 73 1.32 7.36 2.55
CA ILE A 73 1.75 7.98 1.29
C ILE A 73 2.83 7.15 0.61
N GLU A 74 3.86 6.74 1.34
CA GLU A 74 4.99 5.99 0.79
C GLU A 74 4.50 4.68 0.16
N LEU A 75 3.71 3.90 0.90
CA LEU A 75 3.14 2.65 0.41
C LEU A 75 2.17 2.86 -0.75
N GLY A 76 1.39 3.94 -0.70
CA GLY A 76 0.48 4.32 -1.78
C GLY A 76 1.21 4.70 -3.06
N MET A 77 2.30 5.44 -2.94
CA MET A 77 3.15 5.88 -4.05
C MET A 77 3.90 4.70 -4.65
N GLU A 78 4.54 3.85 -3.83
CA GLU A 78 5.26 2.67 -4.30
C GLU A 78 4.34 1.73 -5.10
N LYS A 79 3.19 1.36 -4.53
CA LYS A 79 2.19 0.52 -5.22
C LYS A 79 1.61 1.19 -6.46
N GLY A 80 1.47 2.51 -6.44
CA GLY A 80 0.98 3.28 -7.58
C GLY A 80 1.96 3.29 -8.73
N VAL A 81 3.24 3.52 -8.43
CA VAL A 81 4.35 3.54 -9.40
C VAL A 81 4.55 2.16 -10.01
N GLU A 82 4.62 1.10 -9.19
CA GLU A 82 4.78 -0.28 -9.67
C GLU A 82 3.68 -0.68 -10.66
N LYS A 83 2.42 -0.50 -10.25
CA LYS A 83 1.25 -0.80 -11.12
C LYS A 83 1.23 0.09 -12.37
N GLY A 84 1.65 1.34 -12.24
CA GLY A 84 1.73 2.27 -13.36
C GLY A 84 2.77 1.85 -14.40
N MET A 85 3.96 1.46 -13.93
CA MET A 85 5.06 0.99 -14.79
C MET A 85 4.70 -0.34 -15.47
N GLU A 86 4.14 -1.31 -14.75
CA GLU A 86 3.75 -2.61 -15.32
C GLU A 86 2.68 -2.44 -16.43
N LYS A 87 1.63 -1.64 -16.15
CA LYS A 87 0.60 -1.33 -17.13
C LYS A 87 1.16 -0.56 -18.32
N GLY A 88 2.00 0.44 -18.07
CA GLY A 88 2.62 1.26 -19.11
C GLY A 88 3.51 0.43 -20.03
N MET A 89 4.33 -0.45 -19.47
CA MET A 89 5.20 -1.36 -20.22
C MET A 89 4.37 -2.32 -21.08
N THR A 90 3.33 -2.93 -20.51
CA THR A 90 2.43 -3.85 -21.23
C THR A 90 1.74 -3.14 -22.40
N ILE A 91 1.13 -1.98 -22.16
CA ILE A 91 0.46 -1.18 -23.21
C ILE A 91 1.46 -0.75 -24.29
N GLY A 92 2.68 -0.37 -23.91
CA GLY A 92 3.75 0.00 -24.83
C GLY A 92 4.16 -1.16 -25.73
N MET A 93 4.37 -2.35 -25.16
CA MET A 93 4.72 -3.56 -25.92
C MET A 93 3.60 -3.98 -26.88
N GLU A 94 2.34 -3.96 -26.43
CA GLU A 94 1.19 -4.25 -27.29
C GLU A 94 1.06 -3.24 -28.44
N THR A 95 1.25 -1.94 -28.15
CA THR A 95 1.19 -0.88 -29.16
C THR A 95 2.30 -1.04 -30.20
N ALA A 96 3.52 -1.36 -29.76
CA ALA A 96 4.64 -1.64 -30.66
C ALA A 96 4.36 -2.86 -31.55
N ALA A 97 3.86 -3.95 -30.97
CA ALA A 97 3.50 -5.16 -31.71
C ALA A 97 2.41 -4.89 -32.77
N ILE A 98 1.37 -4.12 -32.42
CA ILE A 98 0.31 -3.71 -33.39
C ILE A 98 0.91 -2.91 -34.54
N ASN A 99 1.81 -1.95 -34.25
CA ASN A 99 2.45 -1.14 -35.30
C ASN A 99 3.36 -1.97 -36.22
N MET A 100 4.03 -3.00 -35.68
CA MET A 100 4.82 -3.95 -36.46
C MET A 100 3.92 -4.85 -37.33
N LEU A 101 2.82 -5.36 -36.78
CA LEU A 101 1.83 -6.15 -37.52
C LEU A 101 1.24 -5.36 -38.69
N ARG A 102 0.95 -4.07 -38.51
CA ARG A 102 0.49 -3.16 -39.58
C ARG A 102 1.52 -2.96 -40.69
N LYS A 103 2.80 -3.16 -40.40
CA LYS A 103 3.90 -3.14 -41.38
C LYS A 103 4.15 -4.53 -41.99
N SER A 104 3.25 -5.49 -41.77
CA SER A 104 3.35 -6.86 -42.25
C SER A 104 4.62 -7.59 -41.78
N MET A 105 5.17 -7.22 -40.62
CA MET A 105 6.25 -7.97 -40.01
C MET A 105 5.78 -9.36 -39.57
N ASP A 106 6.69 -10.33 -39.63
CA ASP A 106 6.41 -11.70 -39.25
C ASP A 106 6.07 -11.83 -37.75
N PRO A 107 4.98 -12.52 -37.35
CA PRO A 107 4.58 -12.67 -35.96
C PRO A 107 5.63 -13.30 -35.04
N SER A 108 6.49 -14.20 -35.55
CA SER A 108 7.56 -14.81 -34.75
C SER A 108 8.65 -13.80 -34.42
N LEU A 109 9.03 -12.95 -35.39
CA LEU A 109 9.98 -11.87 -35.19
C LEU A 109 9.43 -10.79 -34.25
N ILE A 110 8.13 -10.50 -34.30
CA ILE A 110 7.48 -9.57 -33.37
C ILE A 110 7.53 -10.11 -31.94
N SER A 111 7.26 -11.41 -31.75
CA SER A 111 7.36 -12.08 -30.45
C SER A 111 8.77 -11.97 -29.88
N GLU A 112 9.79 -12.19 -30.70
CA GLU A 112 11.20 -12.05 -30.32
C GLU A 112 11.56 -10.61 -29.91
N ILE A 113 11.17 -9.61 -30.72
CA ILE A 113 11.53 -8.20 -30.48
C ILE A 113 10.79 -7.61 -29.27
N THR A 114 9.51 -7.93 -29.11
CA THR A 114 8.66 -7.32 -28.08
C THR A 114 8.64 -8.09 -26.78
N GLY A 115 9.14 -9.33 -26.77
CA GLY A 115 9.05 -10.25 -25.63
C GLY A 115 7.63 -10.75 -25.35
N LEU A 116 6.64 -10.41 -26.18
CA LEU A 116 5.28 -10.92 -26.07
C LEU A 116 5.24 -12.39 -26.52
N SER A 117 4.47 -13.22 -25.84
CA SER A 117 4.20 -14.61 -26.28
C SER A 117 3.55 -14.65 -27.66
N ALA A 118 3.82 -15.70 -28.44
CA ALA A 118 3.23 -15.89 -29.77
C ALA A 118 1.69 -15.87 -29.74
N GLU A 119 1.07 -16.42 -28.70
CA GLU A 119 -0.40 -16.40 -28.50
C GLU A 119 -0.93 -14.97 -28.38
N LYS A 120 -0.20 -14.11 -27.67
CA LYS A 120 -0.57 -12.70 -27.46
C LYS A 120 -0.45 -11.91 -28.77
N VAL A 121 0.63 -12.12 -29.53
CA VAL A 121 0.82 -11.48 -30.84
C VAL A 121 -0.30 -11.89 -31.81
N GLU A 122 -0.65 -13.18 -31.84
CA GLU A 122 -1.72 -13.69 -32.70
C GLU A 122 -3.11 -13.19 -32.26
N ALA A 123 -3.35 -13.06 -30.95
CA ALA A 123 -4.58 -12.46 -30.43
C ALA A 123 -4.72 -10.98 -30.86
N LEU A 124 -3.63 -10.21 -30.81
CA LEU A 124 -3.61 -8.81 -31.29
C LEU A 124 -3.89 -8.74 -32.80
N ARG A 125 -3.31 -9.66 -33.58
CA ARG A 125 -3.54 -9.77 -35.03
C ARG A 125 -5.00 -10.06 -35.37
N ARG A 126 -5.62 -11.02 -34.67
CA ARG A 126 -7.05 -11.33 -34.86
C ARG A 126 -7.95 -10.15 -34.51
N LYS A 127 -7.66 -9.46 -33.40
CA LYS A 127 -8.40 -8.27 -32.98
C LYS A 127 -8.32 -7.14 -34.00
N MET A 128 -7.18 -7.00 -34.68
CA MET A 128 -6.98 -6.02 -35.75
C MET A 128 -7.76 -6.39 -37.03
N ASN A 129 -7.83 -7.68 -37.40
CA ASN A 129 -8.50 -8.15 -38.61
C ASN A 129 -10.01 -8.36 -38.44
N GLY A 130 -10.52 -8.34 -37.20
CA GLY A 130 -11.94 -8.47 -36.85
C GLY A 130 -12.65 -7.15 -36.55
N MET A 131 -11.99 -6.01 -36.76
CA MET A 131 -12.58 -4.67 -36.84
C MET A 131 -12.76 -4.28 -38.30
#